data_AF-A0A352IU01-F1
#
_entry.id   AF-A0A352IU01-F1
#
_cell.length_a   1.000
_cell.length_b   1.000
_cell.length_c   1.000
_cell.angle_alpha   90.00
_cell.angle_beta   90.00
_cell.angle_gamma   90.00
#
_symmetry.space_group_name_H-M   'P 1'
#
loop_
_entity.id
_entity.type
_entity.pdbx_description
1 polymer ?
#
loop_
_entity_poly.entity_id
_entity_poly.type
_entity_poly.pdbx_seq_one_letter_code
_entity_poly.pdbx_strand_id
1 'polypeptide(L)'
;MARSSGFLDTLLTSPTTERYRVGISLLFLLGVWLTVGSFSQGMPNSMLLMAAAVIGGYMAINIGANDVANNVGPAVGSGALSLGAAVLIAAVFEAGGAIIAGG
;
A
#
# COMPACT_ATOMS: atom_id res chain seq x y z
N MET A 1 14.74 22.49 -14.15
CA MET A 1 13.74 21.68 -13.41
C MET A 1 13.10 20.74 -14.42
N ALA A 2 13.64 19.52 -14.57
CA ALA A 2 13.26 18.63 -15.66
C ALA A 2 11.83 18.11 -15.45
N ARG A 3 10.90 18.72 -16.17
CA ARG A 3 9.47 18.42 -16.13
C ARG A 3 9.16 17.41 -17.24
N SER A 4 9.57 16.16 -17.05
CA SER A 4 8.94 15.04 -17.76
C SER A 4 8.13 14.27 -16.72
N SER A 5 6.90 14.72 -16.47
CA SER A 5 5.96 13.95 -15.66
C SER A 5 5.64 12.68 -16.44
N GLY A 6 6.16 11.53 -15.98
CA GLY A 6 5.83 10.25 -16.58
C GLY A 6 4.35 9.96 -16.41
N PHE A 7 3.81 9.09 -17.26
CA PHE A 7 2.42 8.63 -17.15
C PHE A 7 2.04 8.19 -15.72
N LEU A 8 2.95 7.49 -15.04
CA LEU A 8 2.77 7.05 -13.65
C LEU A 8 2.71 8.22 -12.67
N ASP A 9 3.51 9.26 -12.85
CA ASP A 9 3.47 10.45 -11.98
C ASP A 9 2.12 11.15 -12.09
N THR A 10 1.59 11.26 -13.31
CA THR A 10 0.27 11.85 -13.57
C THR A 10 -0.84 11.02 -12.93
N LEU A 11 -0.77 9.68 -13.01
CA LEU A 11 -1.76 8.81 -12.37
C LEU A 11 -1.72 8.90 -10.84
N LEU A 12 -0.55 9.08 -10.24
CA LEU A 12 -0.41 9.11 -8.78
C LEU A 12 -0.79 10.46 -8.17
N THR A 13 -0.60 11.55 -8.90
CA THR A 13 -0.85 12.92 -8.41
C THR A 13 -2.19 13.51 -8.83
N SER A 14 -2.86 12.94 -9.84
CA SER A 14 -4.12 13.50 -10.34
C SER A 14 -5.27 13.38 -9.33
N PRO A 15 -6.04 14.45 -9.08
CA PRO A 15 -7.25 14.37 -8.25
C PRO A 15 -8.31 13.43 -8.83
N THR A 16 -8.35 13.29 -10.16
CA THR A 16 -9.34 12.43 -10.83
C THR A 16 -9.09 10.94 -10.60
N THR A 17 -7.85 10.57 -10.25
CA THR A 17 -7.46 9.20 -9.98
C THR A 17 -7.51 8.83 -8.50
N GLU A 18 -7.76 9.80 -7.62
CA GLU A 18 -7.88 9.59 -6.17
C GLU A 18 -8.90 8.52 -5.79
N ARG A 19 -10.05 8.51 -6.46
CA ARG A 19 -11.09 7.49 -6.30
C ARG A 19 -10.57 6.07 -6.56
N TYR A 20 -9.62 5.90 -7.49
CA TYR A 20 -9.06 4.59 -7.78
C TYR A 20 -8.07 4.15 -6.70
N ARG A 21 -7.30 5.07 -6.11
CA ARG A 21 -6.42 4.76 -4.97
C ARG A 21 -7.23 4.26 -3.78
N VAL A 22 -8.30 4.97 -3.42
CA VAL A 22 -9.22 4.56 -2.34
C VAL A 22 -9.91 3.23 -2.70
N GLY A 23 -10.37 3.08 -3.94
CA GLY A 23 -10.99 1.85 -4.41
C GLY A 23 -10.08 0.63 -4.29
N ILE A 24 -8.81 0.75 -4.67
CA ILE A 24 -7.82 -0.33 -4.56
C ILE A 24 -7.56 -0.68 -3.08
N SER A 25 -7.44 0.30 -2.19
CA SER A 25 -7.30 0.04 -0.75
C SER A 25 -8.51 -0.70 -0.17
N LEU A 26 -9.73 -0.34 -0.57
CA LEU A 26 -10.94 -1.04 -0.15
C LEU A 26 -10.99 -2.47 -0.70
N LEU A 27 -10.61 -2.67 -1.97
CA LEU A 27 -10.51 -4.01 -2.56
C LEU A 27 -9.47 -4.88 -1.85
N PHE A 28 -8.33 -4.31 -1.44
CA PHE A 28 -7.34 -5.01 -0.63
C PHE A 28 -7.92 -5.45 0.72
N LEU A 29 -8.58 -4.55 1.46
CA LEU A 29 -9.22 -4.88 2.75
C LEU A 29 -10.32 -5.94 2.59
N LEU A 30 -11.12 -5.85 1.53
CA LEU A 30 -12.09 -6.88 1.19
C LEU A 30 -11.41 -8.21 0.87
N GLY A 31 -10.29 -8.18 0.15
CA GLY A 31 -9.45 -9.34 -0.11
C GLY A 31 -9.01 -10.01 1.19
N VAL A 32 -8.47 -9.24 2.15
CA VAL A 32 -8.07 -9.73 3.48
C VAL A 32 -9.25 -10.39 4.20
N TRP A 33 -10.41 -9.72 4.23
CA TRP A 33 -11.63 -10.26 4.84
C TRP A 33 -12.02 -11.61 4.22
N LEU A 34 -12.07 -11.70 2.89
CA LEU A 34 -12.47 -12.91 2.18
C LEU A 34 -11.46 -14.04 2.35
N THR A 35 -10.16 -13.75 2.26
CA THR A 35 -9.12 -14.77 2.45
C THR A 35 -9.16 -15.32 3.87
N VAL A 36 -9.16 -14.45 4.88
CA VAL A 36 -9.21 -14.90 6.29
C VAL A 36 -10.52 -15.62 6.60
N GLY A 37 -11.65 -15.14 6.06
CA GLY A 37 -12.94 -15.80 6.19
C GLY A 37 -12.99 -17.19 5.56
N SER A 38 -12.24 -17.43 4.48
CA SER A 38 -12.17 -18.75 3.86
C SER A 38 -11.33 -19.75 4.68
N PHE A 39 -10.28 -19.28 5.36
CA PHE A 39 -9.39 -20.13 6.17
C PHE A 39 -9.89 -20.35 7.60
N SER A 40 -10.72 -19.44 8.14
CA SER A 40 -11.17 -19.48 9.53
C SER A 40 -12.52 -20.18 9.75
N GLN A 41 -13.06 -20.84 8.73
CA GLN A 41 -14.32 -21.59 8.83
C GLN A 41 -14.22 -22.69 9.89
N GLY A 42 -15.15 -22.70 10.84
CA GLY A 42 -15.17 -23.68 11.94
C GLY A 42 -14.24 -23.36 13.11
N MET A 43 -13.48 -22.26 13.08
CA MET A 43 -12.68 -21.81 14.22
C MET A 43 -13.53 -21.04 15.24
N PRO A 44 -13.32 -21.22 16.56
CA PRO A 44 -13.93 -20.36 17.56
C PRO A 44 -13.46 -18.92 17.37
N ASN A 45 -14.38 -17.95 17.51
CA ASN A 45 -14.11 -16.52 17.35
C ASN A 45 -13.60 -16.10 15.95
N SER A 46 -13.94 -16.83 14.90
CA SER A 46 -13.57 -16.51 13.50
C SER A 46 -13.92 -15.07 13.10
N MET A 47 -15.09 -14.57 13.52
CA MET A 47 -15.52 -13.18 13.28
C MET A 47 -14.54 -12.15 13.87
N LEU A 48 -13.99 -12.42 15.06
CA LEU A 48 -13.02 -11.55 15.72
C LEU A 48 -11.67 -11.60 15.02
N LEU A 49 -11.23 -12.78 14.58
CA LEU A 49 -10.02 -12.93 13.76
C LEU A 49 -10.12 -12.16 12.45
N MET A 50 -11.26 -12.26 11.75
CA MET A 50 -11.51 -11.53 10.51
C MET A 50 -11.49 -10.02 10.72
N ALA A 51 -12.13 -9.54 11.79
CA ALA A 51 -12.11 -8.11 12.15
C ALA A 51 -10.69 -7.63 12.47
N ALA A 52 -9.94 -8.39 13.29
CA ALA A 52 -8.55 -8.08 13.63
C ALA A 52 -7.66 -8.04 12.37
N ALA A 53 -7.84 -8.97 11.44
CA ALA A 53 -7.08 -9.01 10.19
C ALA A 53 -7.38 -7.79 9.29
N VAL A 54 -8.64 -7.36 9.18
CA VAL A 54 -8.99 -6.14 8.41
C VAL A 54 -8.39 -4.89 9.05
N ILE A 55 -8.44 -4.78 10.38
CA ILE A 55 -7.80 -3.66 11.10
C ILE A 55 -6.28 -3.69 10.88
N GLY A 56 -5.66 -4.86 10.96
CA GLY A 56 -4.23 -5.05 10.65
C GLY A 56 -3.90 -4.66 9.21
N GLY A 57 -4.73 -5.05 8.24
CA GLY A 57 -4.60 -4.66 6.85
C GLY A 57 -4.73 -3.14 6.64
N TYR A 58 -5.64 -2.48 7.37
CA TYR A 58 -5.77 -1.03 7.35
C TYR A 58 -4.52 -0.35 7.92
N MET A 59 -3.98 -0.86 9.02
CA MET A 59 -2.72 -0.37 9.58
C MET A 59 -1.55 -0.57 8.61
N ALA A 60 -1.48 -1.70 7.91
CA ALA A 60 -0.46 -1.96 6.90
C ALA A 60 -0.49 -0.92 5.76
N ILE A 61 -1.68 -0.53 5.29
CA ILE A 61 -1.82 0.53 4.28
C ILE A 61 -1.26 1.86 4.80
N ASN A 62 -1.64 2.25 6.02
CA ASN A 62 -1.26 3.55 6.57
C ASN A 62 0.23 3.63 6.94
N ILE A 63 0.77 2.57 7.56
CA ILE A 63 2.19 2.48 7.92
C ILE A 63 3.03 2.47 6.65
N GLY A 64 2.72 1.59 5.69
CA GLY A 64 3.45 1.54 4.43
C GLY A 64 3.42 2.88 3.69
N ALA A 65 2.25 3.54 3.58
CA ALA A 65 2.18 4.84 2.92
C ALA A 65 3.05 5.93 3.60
N ASN A 66 3.10 5.93 4.93
CA ASN A 66 3.93 6.83 5.71
C ASN A 66 5.43 6.50 5.56
N ASP A 67 5.78 5.22 5.58
CA ASP A 67 7.17 4.75 5.47
C ASP A 67 7.73 5.06 4.08
N VAL A 68 6.96 4.79 3.02
CA VAL A 68 7.32 5.18 1.65
C VAL A 68 7.58 6.69 1.56
N ALA A 69 6.68 7.52 2.10
CA ALA A 69 6.87 8.97 2.08
C ALA A 69 8.14 9.42 2.80
N ASN A 70 8.48 8.80 3.93
CA ASN A 70 9.67 9.11 4.71
C ASN A 70 10.98 8.63 4.03
N ASN A 71 10.94 7.47 3.38
CA ASN A 71 12.10 6.86 2.74
C ASN A 71 12.42 7.46 1.37
N VAL A 72 11.40 7.78 0.57
CA VAL A 72 11.58 8.31 -0.80
C VAL A 72 11.37 9.82 -0.92
N GLY A 73 10.82 10.48 0.10
CA GLY A 73 10.49 11.91 0.10
C GLY A 73 11.66 12.83 -0.29
N PRO A 74 12.86 12.69 0.33
CA PRO A 74 14.02 13.50 -0.05
C PRO A 74 14.50 13.25 -1.49
N ALA A 75 14.42 12.01 -1.97
CA ALA A 75 14.86 11.65 -3.33
C ALA A 75 13.91 12.18 -4.41
N VAL A 76 12.60 12.15 -4.15
CA VAL A 76 11.59 12.72 -5.04
C VAL A 76 11.60 14.26 -4.96
N GLY A 77 11.70 14.82 -3.74
CA GLY A 77 11.70 16.26 -3.50
C GLY A 77 12.93 16.99 -4.05
N SER A 78 14.08 16.32 -4.12
CA SER A 78 15.30 16.85 -4.76
C SER A 78 15.31 16.70 -6.29
N GLY A 79 14.35 15.97 -6.85
CA GLY A 79 14.27 15.67 -8.29
C GLY A 79 15.24 14.58 -8.76
N ALA A 80 15.84 13.83 -7.84
CA ALA A 80 16.70 12.69 -8.18
C ALA A 80 15.91 11.47 -8.70
N LEU A 81 14.67 11.29 -8.23
CA LEU A 81 13.74 10.25 -8.67
C LEU A 81 12.36 10.84 -9.01
N SER A 82 11.66 10.21 -9.96
CA SER A 82 10.23 10.49 -10.18
C SER A 82 9.38 9.77 -9.13
N LEU A 83 8.16 10.26 -8.89
CA LEU A 83 7.24 9.68 -7.91
C LEU A 83 6.86 8.23 -8.28
N GLY A 84 6.59 7.97 -9.56
CA GLY A 84 6.25 6.65 -10.06
C GLY A 84 7.41 5.66 -9.91
N ALA A 85 8.65 6.08 -10.19
CA ALA A 85 9.82 5.25 -9.96
C ALA A 85 10.02 4.95 -8.48
N ALA A 86 9.86 5.96 -7.62
CA ALA A 86 9.98 5.82 -6.19
C ALA A 86 8.95 4.84 -5.60
N VAL A 87 7.69 4.92 -6.03
CA VAL A 87 6.62 4.00 -5.59
C VAL A 87 6.90 2.56 -6.05
N LEU A 88 7.42 2.35 -7.27
CA LEU A 88 7.76 1.00 -7.74
C LEU A 88 8.91 0.37 -6.94
N ILE A 89 9.96 1.14 -6.65
CA ILE A 89 11.08 0.69 -5.81
C ILE A 89 10.57 0.35 -4.41
N ALA A 90 9.81 1.27 -3.79
CA ALA A 90 9.26 1.07 -2.47
C ALA A 90 8.35 -0.16 -2.39
N ALA A 91 7.49 -0.39 -3.39
CA ALA A 91 6.62 -1.56 -3.45
C ALA A 91 7.41 -2.88 -3.45
N VAL A 92 8.56 -2.96 -4.12
CA VAL A 92 9.40 -4.17 -4.14
C VAL A 92 10.15 -4.34 -2.83
N PHE A 93 10.82 -3.29 -2.34
CA PHE A 93 11.70 -3.41 -1.18
C PHE A 93 10.95 -3.40 0.16
N GLU A 94 9.85 -2.66 0.31
CA GLU A 94 9.04 -2.74 1.53
C GLU A 94 8.25 -4.04 1.61
N ALA A 95 7.63 -4.49 0.51
CA ALA A 95 6.94 -5.79 0.52
C ALA A 95 7.94 -6.93 0.69
N GLY A 96 9.08 -6.87 0.01
CA GLY A 96 10.17 -7.84 0.18
C GLY A 96 10.70 -7.86 1.62
N GLY A 97 10.92 -6.70 2.22
CA GLY A 97 11.34 -6.55 3.61
C GLY A 97 10.32 -7.14 4.59
N ALA A 98 9.03 -6.85 4.41
CA ALA A 98 7.96 -7.42 5.21
C ALA A 98 7.90 -8.95 5.11
N ILE A 99 8.10 -9.53 3.92
CA ILE A 99 8.08 -10.98 3.71
C ILE A 99 9.33 -11.67 4.29
N ILE A 100 10.51 -11.08 4.11
CA ILE A 100 11.80 -11.71 4.48
C ILE A 100 12.12 -11.50 5.96
N ALA A 101 11.79 -10.33 6.50
CA ALA A 101 12.25 -9.89 7.82
C ALA A 101 11.14 -9.32 8.72
N GLY A 102 9.88 -9.28 8.27
CA GLY A 102 8.75 -8.69 9.02
C GLY A 102 8.09 -9.62 10.04
N GLY A 103 8.81 -10.64 10.51
CA GLY A 103 8.33 -11.59 11.53
C GLY A 103 8.02 -10.95 12.87
#